data_AF-A0A8K0CJK1-F1
#
_entry.id   AF-A0A8K0CJK1-F1
#
_cell.length_a   1.000
_cell.length_b   1.000
_cell.length_c   1.000
_cell.angle_alpha   90.00
_cell.angle_beta   90.00
_cell.angle_gamma   90.00
#
_symmetry.space_group_name_H-M   'P 1'
#
loop_
_entity.id
_entity.type
_entity.pdbx_description
1 polymer ?
#
loop_
_entity_poly.entity_id
_entity_poly.type
_entity_poly.pdbx_seq_one_letter_code
_entity_poly.pdbx_strand_id
1 'polypeptide(L)'
;MAKFLIAILVLILTSLAACVPQIFSTSNYQKVLKLSLLFYEAQRSGYLPRNNRIPWRSDSALNDRGQNGEDLTGGYYDASDFVKFGFTMAFTTTLLAWGVLSYEDAYKSS
;
A
#
# COMPACT_ATOMS: atom_id res chain seq x y z
N MET A 1 -34.27 -39.54 -22.10
CA MET A 1 -32.80 -39.57 -22.22
C MET A 1 -32.18 -38.20 -22.45
N ALA A 2 -32.57 -37.41 -23.47
CA ALA A 2 -31.97 -36.09 -23.74
C ALA A 2 -32.01 -35.08 -22.57
N LYS A 3 -33.14 -34.98 -21.84
CA LYS A 3 -33.26 -34.09 -20.67
C LYS A 3 -32.33 -34.46 -19.51
N PHE A 4 -32.02 -35.75 -19.35
CA PHE A 4 -31.12 -36.25 -18.31
C PHE A 4 -29.66 -35.96 -18.67
N LEU A 5 -29.29 -36.09 -19.94
CA LEU A 5 -27.97 -35.72 -20.45
C LEU A 5 -27.73 -34.21 -20.37
N ILE A 6 -28.74 -33.39 -20.65
CA ILE A 6 -28.65 -31.92 -20.51
C ILE A 6 -28.46 -31.53 -19.04
N ALA A 7 -29.18 -32.17 -18.11
CA ALA A 7 -29.03 -31.89 -16.68
C ALA A 7 -27.62 -32.24 -16.16
N ILE A 8 -27.05 -33.37 -16.60
CA ILE A 8 -25.68 -33.75 -16.25
C ILE A 8 -24.66 -32.77 -16.84
N LEU A 9 -24.84 -32.35 -18.10
CA LEU A 9 -23.97 -31.39 -18.75
C LEU A 9 -23.99 -30.02 -18.05
N VAL A 10 -25.17 -29.54 -17.64
CA VAL A 10 -25.33 -28.30 -16.86
C VAL A 10 -24.67 -28.44 -15.49
N LEU A 11 -24.85 -29.57 -14.82
CA LEU A 11 -24.23 -29.83 -13.52
C LEU A 11 -22.70 -29.82 -13.61
N ILE A 12 -22.14 -30.47 -14.63
CA ILE A 12 -20.70 -30.48 -14.92
C ILE A 12 -20.20 -29.08 -15.26
N LEU A 13 -20.91 -28.31 -16.10
CA LEU A 13 -20.51 -26.93 -16.41
C LEU A 13 -20.50 -26.03 -15.17
N THR A 14 -21.50 -26.17 -14.30
CA THR A 14 -21.59 -25.36 -13.06
C THR A 14 -20.52 -25.74 -12.04
N SER A 15 -20.15 -27.02 -11.93
CA SER A 15 -19.09 -27.47 -11.01
C SER A 15 -17.69 -27.08 -11.49
N LEU A 16 -17.44 -27.06 -12.80
CA LEU A 16 -16.19 -26.54 -13.37
C LEU A 16 -16.05 -25.02 -13.17
N ALA A 17 -17.14 -24.24 -13.28
CA ALA A 17 -17.10 -22.80 -13.06
C ALA A 17 -16.78 -22.41 -11.61
N ALA A 18 -17.23 -23.20 -10.63
CA ALA A 18 -16.92 -23.00 -9.21
C ALA A 18 -15.48 -23.37 -8.83
N CYS A 19 -14.77 -24.11 -9.69
CA CYS A 19 -13.37 -24.49 -9.50
C CYS A 19 -12.38 -23.42 -10.02
N VAL A 20 -12.87 -22.36 -10.68
CA VAL A 20 -12.02 -21.23 -11.05
C VAL A 20 -11.62 -20.51 -9.77
N PRO A 21 -10.33 -20.47 -9.38
CA PRO A 21 -9.92 -19.64 -8.25
C PRO A 21 -10.38 -18.22 -8.53
N GLN A 22 -11.01 -17.56 -7.56
CA GLN A 22 -11.27 -16.12 -7.63
C GLN A 22 -9.91 -15.41 -7.73
N ILE A 23 -9.48 -15.14 -8.96
CA ILE A 23 -8.25 -14.40 -9.26
C ILE A 23 -8.55 -12.94 -8.86
N PHE A 24 -8.22 -12.63 -7.61
CA PHE A 24 -8.32 -11.33 -6.92
C PHE A 24 -9.75 -10.77 -6.71
N SER A 25 -10.27 -10.92 -5.49
CA SER A 25 -11.40 -10.12 -5.02
C SER A 25 -10.97 -8.67 -4.74
N THR A 26 -11.90 -7.71 -4.86
CA THR A 26 -11.69 -6.29 -4.51
C THR A 26 -11.11 -6.12 -3.10
N SER A 27 -11.52 -6.94 -2.13
CA SER A 27 -10.98 -6.95 -0.77
C SER A 27 -9.46 -7.20 -0.68
N ASN A 28 -8.89 -7.94 -1.64
CA ASN A 28 -7.44 -8.15 -1.69
C ASN A 28 -6.70 -6.87 -2.09
N TYR A 29 -7.24 -6.09 -3.03
CA TYR A 29 -6.62 -4.83 -3.45
C TYR A 29 -6.70 -3.74 -2.37
N GLN A 30 -7.81 -3.66 -1.63
CA GLN A 30 -7.92 -2.76 -0.47
C GLN A 30 -6.86 -3.08 0.58
N LYS A 31 -6.68 -4.38 0.89
CA LYS A 31 -5.65 -4.84 1.82
C LYS A 31 -4.24 -4.50 1.32
N VAL A 32 -3.95 -4.72 0.04
CA VAL A 32 -2.64 -4.39 -0.56
C VAL A 32 -2.37 -2.90 -0.50
N LEU A 33 -3.33 -2.06 -0.88
CA LEU A 33 -3.19 -0.60 -0.83
C LEU A 33 -2.92 -0.14 0.60
N LYS A 34 -3.70 -0.63 1.57
CA LYS A 34 -3.49 -0.33 3.00
C LYS A 34 -2.09 -0.69 3.48
N LEU A 35 -1.61 -1.90 3.15
CA LEU A 35 -0.28 -2.35 3.56
C LEU A 35 0.83 -1.55 2.86
N SER A 36 0.67 -1.21 1.59
CA SER A 36 1.60 -0.35 0.84
C SER A 36 1.72 1.04 1.46
N LEU A 37 0.62 1.64 1.93
CA LEU A 37 0.67 2.91 2.65
C LEU A 37 1.29 2.80 4.05
N LEU A 38 1.03 1.70 4.77
CA LEU A 38 1.68 1.42 6.06
C LEU A 38 3.19 1.22 5.93
N PHE A 39 3.67 0.70 4.80
CA PHE A 39 5.11 0.64 4.51
C PHE A 39 5.76 2.03 4.56
N TYR A 40 5.17 3.05 3.96
CA TYR A 40 5.72 4.41 4.05
C TYR A 40 5.66 4.97 5.47
N GLU A 41 4.63 4.65 6.27
CA GLU A 41 4.63 5.02 7.69
C GLU A 41 5.79 4.38 8.46
N ALA A 42 6.11 3.14 8.13
CA ALA A 42 7.24 2.42 8.70
C ALA A 42 8.60 2.99 8.28
N GLN A 43 8.66 3.88 7.28
CA GLN A 43 9.87 4.59 6.85
C GLN A 43 9.99 6.02 7.40
N ARG A 44 8.98 6.56 8.10
CA ARG A 44 9.02 7.96 8.60
C ARG A 44 10.23 8.22 9.50
N SER A 45 10.95 9.31 9.30
CA SER A 45 11.97 9.84 10.21
C SER A 45 11.41 11.03 11.01
N GLY A 46 12.12 11.51 12.03
CA GLY A 46 11.71 12.64 12.87
C GLY A 46 10.71 12.27 13.96
N TYR A 47 9.95 13.27 14.41
CA TYR A 47 8.84 13.07 15.33
C TYR A 47 7.71 12.30 14.64
N LEU A 48 7.24 11.23 15.28
CA LEU A 48 6.10 10.48 14.80
C LEU A 48 4.79 11.09 15.32
N PRO A 49 3.72 11.08 14.53
CA PRO A 49 2.44 11.60 14.99
C PRO A 49 1.87 10.70 16.10
N ARG A 50 1.09 11.29 17.01
CA ARG A 50 0.49 10.55 18.15
C ARG A 50 -0.37 9.36 17.76
N ASN A 51 -0.90 9.37 16.53
CA ASN A 51 -1.71 8.30 15.95
C ASN A 51 -0.88 7.36 15.04
N ASN A 52 0.43 7.27 15.23
CA ASN A 52 1.30 6.34 14.50
C ASN A 52 0.76 4.91 14.59
N ARG A 53 0.61 4.25 13.44
CA ARG A 53 0.04 2.90 13.34
C ARG A 53 1.10 1.80 13.39
N ILE A 54 2.39 2.16 13.38
CA ILE A 54 3.51 1.20 13.35
C ILE A 54 4.10 1.09 14.77
N PRO A 55 3.74 0.06 15.56
CA PRO A 55 3.97 0.04 17.02
C PRO A 55 5.44 -0.10 17.42
N TRP A 56 6.29 -0.57 16.51
CA TRP A 56 7.72 -0.76 16.76
C TRP A 56 8.58 0.43 16.30
N ARG A 57 7.97 1.45 15.69
CA ARG A 57 8.65 2.72 15.34
C ARG A 57 8.44 3.74 16.46
N SER A 58 9.46 4.58 16.68
CA SER A 58 9.45 5.72 17.59
C SER A 58 10.17 6.90 16.96
N ASP A 59 10.15 8.05 17.63
CA ASP A 59 10.88 9.26 17.23
C ASP A 59 12.35 8.95 16.95
N SER A 60 12.87 9.43 15.81
CA SER A 60 14.23 9.13 15.36
C SER A 60 14.86 10.30 14.59
N ALA A 61 16.19 10.33 14.53
CA ALA A 61 16.96 11.37 13.82
C ALA A 61 16.57 12.82 14.17
N LEU A 62 16.27 13.08 15.46
CA LEU A 62 15.80 14.38 15.96
C LEU A 62 16.84 15.51 15.88
N ASN A 63 18.08 15.18 15.51
CA ASN A 63 19.17 16.11 15.33
C ASN A 63 19.54 16.32 13.86
N ASP A 64 18.71 15.84 12.91
CA ASP A 64 18.86 16.15 11.49
C ASP A 64 18.82 17.67 11.29
N ARG A 65 19.97 18.26 10.93
CA ARG A 65 20.13 19.70 10.78
C ARG A 65 20.98 20.07 9.57
N GLY A 66 20.67 21.21 8.97
CA GLY A 66 21.51 21.82 7.95
C GLY A 66 22.74 22.49 8.56
N GLN A 67 23.67 22.90 7.69
CA GLN A 67 24.93 23.53 8.12
C GLN A 67 24.71 24.86 8.86
N ASN A 68 23.57 25.53 8.65
CA ASN A 68 23.23 26.78 9.34
C ASN A 68 22.15 26.58 10.41
N GLY A 69 21.91 25.33 10.83
CA GLY A 69 20.97 25.00 11.90
C GLY A 69 19.51 24.85 11.46
N GLU A 70 19.25 24.79 10.15
CA GLU A 70 17.94 24.47 9.58
C GLU A 70 17.43 23.15 10.19
N ASP A 71 16.16 23.11 10.57
CA ASP A 71 15.52 21.86 10.98
C ASP A 71 15.30 21.00 9.74
N LEU A 72 16.03 19.89 9.67
CA LEU A 72 15.90 18.90 8.61
C LEU A 72 15.24 17.63 9.12
N THR A 73 14.59 17.61 10.30
CA THR A 73 13.86 16.43 10.79
C THR A 73 12.66 16.08 9.89
N GLY A 74 12.15 14.85 10.02
CA GLY A 74 11.03 14.37 9.20
C GLY A 74 11.46 13.63 7.93
N GLY A 75 10.51 13.46 7.00
CA GLY A 75 10.72 12.74 5.74
C GLY A 75 10.70 11.22 5.91
N TYR A 76 11.29 10.50 4.94
CA TYR A 76 11.34 9.04 4.89
C TYR A 76 12.77 8.53 4.75
N TYR A 77 13.11 7.43 5.42
CA TYR A 77 14.30 6.65 5.10
C TYR A 77 14.12 5.95 3.75
N ASP A 78 15.16 6.00 2.92
CA ASP A 78 15.07 5.62 1.50
C ASP A 78 14.81 4.12 1.31
N ALA A 79 15.52 3.30 2.08
CA ALA A 79 15.46 1.84 1.97
C ALA A 79 15.62 1.17 3.35
N SER A 80 16.54 0.21 3.47
CA SER A 80 16.84 -0.48 4.73
C SER A 80 17.83 0.27 5.63
N ASP A 81 18.38 1.38 5.16
CA ASP A 81 19.25 2.25 5.94
C ASP A 81 18.46 3.41 6.57
N PHE A 82 19.18 4.38 7.13
CA PHE A 82 18.60 5.57 7.75
C PHE A 82 18.94 6.86 6.99
N VAL A 83 19.34 6.76 5.71
CA VAL A 83 19.68 7.93 4.90
C VAL A 83 18.42 8.47 4.22
N LYS A 84 18.36 9.80 4.12
CA LYS A 84 17.27 10.53 3.46
C LYS A 84 17.72 11.00 2.09
N PHE A 85 17.67 10.10 1.11
CA PHE A 85 17.96 10.45 -0.28
C PHE A 85 16.81 11.28 -0.87
N GLY A 86 17.06 12.59 -1.05
CA GLY A 86 16.02 13.53 -1.46
C GLY A 86 15.42 13.25 -2.84
N PHE A 87 16.21 12.74 -3.78
CA PHE A 87 15.74 12.50 -5.15
C PHE A 87 14.71 11.37 -5.22
N THR A 88 15.00 10.22 -4.64
CA THR A 88 14.09 9.06 -4.56
C THR A 88 12.87 9.37 -3.70
N MET A 89 13.04 10.05 -2.57
CA MET A 89 11.92 10.50 -1.73
C MET A 89 10.96 11.43 -2.48
N ALA A 90 11.48 12.40 -3.21
CA ALA A 90 10.68 13.32 -4.02
C ALA A 90 9.96 12.58 -5.16
N PHE A 91 10.66 11.67 -5.85
CA PHE A 91 10.06 10.84 -6.90
C PHE A 91 8.91 9.98 -6.37
N THR A 92 9.14 9.27 -5.26
CA THR A 92 8.10 8.46 -4.60
C THR A 92 6.88 9.30 -4.22
N THR A 93 7.09 10.46 -3.60
CA THR A 93 5.99 11.35 -3.20
C THR A 93 5.21 11.85 -4.41
N THR A 94 5.90 12.15 -5.52
CA THR A 94 5.27 12.54 -6.78
C THR A 94 4.39 11.43 -7.34
N LEU A 95 4.86 10.19 -7.37
CA LEU A 95 4.07 9.05 -7.84
C LEU A 95 2.88 8.75 -6.94
N LEU A 96 3.03 8.86 -5.62
CA LEU A 96 1.91 8.69 -4.69
C LEU A 96 0.84 9.76 -4.91
N ALA A 97 1.23 11.02 -5.04
CA ALA A 97 0.31 12.12 -5.33
C ALA A 97 -0.39 11.92 -6.67
N TRP A 98 0.35 11.55 -7.72
CA TRP A 98 -0.23 11.27 -9.03
C TRP A 98 -1.19 10.08 -8.98
N GLY A 99 -0.88 9.04 -8.19
CA GLY A 99 -1.79 7.93 -7.95
C GLY A 99 -3.12 8.37 -7.33
N VAL A 100 -3.08 9.22 -6.31
CA VAL A 100 -4.30 9.79 -5.69
C VAL A 100 -5.11 10.60 -6.69
N LEU A 101 -4.45 11.44 -7.50
CA LEU A 101 -5.12 12.26 -8.51
C LEU A 101 -5.74 11.42 -9.64
N SER A 102 -5.09 10.33 -10.03
CA SER A 102 -5.54 9.49 -11.16
C SER A 102 -6.62 8.48 -10.76
N TYR A 103 -6.62 8.05 -9.49
CA TYR A 103 -7.44 6.93 -9.01
C TYR A 103 -8.20 7.25 -7.73
N GLU A 104 -8.68 8.49 -7.60
CA GLU A 104 -9.32 9.00 -6.38
C GLU A 104 -10.43 8.08 -5.85
N ASP A 105 -11.30 7.56 -6.73
CA ASP A 105 -12.40 6.66 -6.35
C ASP A 105 -11.90 5.34 -5.76
N ALA A 106 -10.75 4.84 -6.21
CA ALA A 106 -10.13 3.64 -5.65
C ALA A 106 -9.61 3.90 -4.23
N TYR A 107 -9.04 5.07 -3.96
CA TYR A 107 -8.61 5.47 -2.61
C TYR A 107 -9.80 5.72 -1.68
N LYS A 108 -10.90 6.29 -2.17
CA LYS A 108 -12.12 6.52 -1.37
C LYS A 108 -12.86 5.24 -1.02
N SER A 109 -12.85 4.26 -1.92
CA SER A 109 -13.55 2.97 -1.74
C SER A 109 -12.69 1.90 -1.07
N SER A 110 -11.44 2.20 -0.69
CA SER A 110 -10.50 1.27 -0.04
C SER A 110 -10.49 1.30 1.48
#